data_AF-M5U4Q0-F1
#
_entry.id   AF-M5U4Q0-F1
#
_cell.length_a   1.000
_cell.length_b   1.000
_cell.length_c   1.000
_cell.angle_alpha   90.00
_cell.angle_beta   90.00
_cell.angle_gamma   90.00
#
_symmetry.space_group_name_H-M   'P 1'
#
loop_
_entity.id
_entity.type
_entity.pdbx_description
1 polymer ?
#
loop_
_entity_poly.entity_id
_entity_poly.type
_entity_poly.pdbx_seq_one_letter_code
_entity_poly.pdbx_strand_id
1 'polypeptide(L)'
;MNQDIRDLIYQTIDKTISAEDFDRLQDAMLEDVEIQKEYLRTVSVLGALAETHVPDEHTGDVHAVAGLDHLEPSRSGVDSRQPPHGKEPSSTQALRNDRVSRLHAMRRTFTKAALVVAATLLVTLTLQSYTRGPEQTAVVLPTQSVASQQQTPFRRGLARIVQRIDCVIDTEKWGLRTPEEFHAGESIAISKGLLSVEFNNGVVVTLEGPADLEIQTGESCYLHFGRLLAITPVSDSDLDRTHFEIVTPSAQVVTPGNQFGVDVDSSGNTEVHCFAGQTELIPTRLIAYLKQNSASTPSTSERLVLEENSAVRLLCRGSVRDVNMKESIPAVPRRFVGIPRDSARILSPQSITNLPSTENLSLWFEASQGVQRDERSRVVSWDNLADGIRTDGVSARPSRTAAWQVAPESRPLWRENSFPLLSKPTGWPTLQFDGRKRKECLVTSPIECSDDLTVFVVCSLERDKVGAMLSLQSQTKIRLSQSGTEPKVNVSAMTTRSSQQWTYQRHTVKGESQLDQVLVLAGVKYSFAKNTYELYVDGRIQGSGIPLQGASQKRSHVIGANGSQAKSFLAGNIAEIVVYDRMLDDDDFNAATEALLTKYHLSLR
;
A
#
# COMPACT_ATOMS: atom_id res chain seq x y z
N MET A 1 39.46 14.64 6.02
CA MET A 1 38.21 15.32 6.40
C MET A 1 38.51 16.36 7.46
N ASN A 2 37.98 17.58 7.32
CA ASN A 2 38.10 18.65 8.32
C ASN A 2 37.26 18.32 9.57
N GLN A 3 37.71 18.75 10.75
CA GLN A 3 37.02 18.47 12.01
C GLN A 3 35.69 19.23 12.10
N ASP A 4 35.65 20.48 11.64
CA ASP A 4 34.43 21.29 11.57
C ASP A 4 33.29 20.58 10.84
N ILE A 5 33.57 19.95 9.70
CA ILE A 5 32.56 19.25 8.88
C ILE A 5 32.08 17.97 9.57
N ARG A 6 32.96 17.27 10.30
CA ARG A 6 32.54 16.12 11.12
C ARG A 6 31.58 16.55 12.23
N ASP A 7 31.84 17.70 12.85
CA ASP A 7 30.96 18.24 13.89
C ASP A 7 29.59 18.66 13.31
N LEU A 8 29.54 19.18 12.07
CA LEU A 8 28.27 19.42 11.36
C LEU A 8 27.50 18.12 11.06
N ILE A 9 28.19 17.03 10.69
CA ILE A 9 27.55 15.71 10.53
C ILE A 9 26.89 15.27 11.85
N TYR A 10 27.57 15.40 12.99
CA TYR A 10 27.00 15.06 14.31
C TYR A 10 25.85 16.00 14.72
N GLN A 11 25.97 17.31 14.50
CA GLN A 11 24.88 18.25 14.78
C GLN A 11 23.62 18.01 13.92
N THR A 12 23.79 17.52 12.68
CA THR A 12 22.69 17.12 11.80
C THR A 12 21.95 15.91 12.38
N ILE A 13 22.71 14.93 12.87
CA ILE A 13 22.22 13.72 13.54
C ILE A 13 21.43 14.07 14.82
N ASP A 14 21.99 14.93 15.67
CA ASP A 14 21.39 15.34 16.95
C ASP A 14 20.27 16.39 16.77
N LYS A 15 20.02 16.82 15.52
CA LYS A 15 19.05 17.88 15.14
C LYS A 15 19.32 19.24 15.81
N THR A 16 20.59 19.54 16.06
CA THR A 16 21.07 20.79 16.66
C THR A 16 21.72 21.74 15.66
N ILE A 17 21.91 21.31 14.40
CA ILE A 17 22.51 22.12 13.34
C ILE A 17 21.65 23.34 12.96
N SER A 18 22.31 24.44 12.61
CA SER A 18 21.65 25.64 12.06
C SER A 18 21.30 25.45 10.57
N ALA A 19 20.39 26.25 10.02
CA ALA A 19 20.08 26.19 8.59
C ALA A 19 21.29 26.57 7.71
N GLU A 20 22.03 27.60 8.11
CA GLU A 20 23.23 28.07 7.40
C GLU A 20 24.36 27.03 7.41
N ASP A 21 24.54 26.32 8.52
CA ASP A 21 25.53 25.25 8.62
C ASP A 21 25.09 23.95 7.92
N PHE A 22 23.78 23.71 7.82
CA PHE A 22 23.24 22.59 7.03
C PHE A 22 23.50 22.79 5.53
N ASP A 23 23.27 24.00 5.01
CA ASP A 23 23.60 24.35 3.62
C ASP A 23 25.11 24.16 3.36
N ARG A 24 25.97 24.63 4.29
CA ARG A 24 27.43 24.42 4.21
C ARG A 24 27.85 22.95 4.23
N LEU A 25 27.15 22.09 4.97
CA LEU A 25 27.38 20.63 4.95
C LEU A 25 26.91 20.02 3.63
N GLN A 26 25.78 20.47 3.08
CA GLN A 26 25.25 20.00 1.81
C GLN A 26 26.19 20.34 0.64
N ASP A 27 26.72 21.57 0.59
CA ASP A 27 27.73 21.97 -0.41
C ASP A 27 29.01 21.12 -0.28
N ALA A 28 29.51 20.91 0.95
CA ALA A 28 30.68 20.07 1.19
C ALA A 28 30.47 18.59 0.78
N MET A 29 29.23 18.07 0.89
CA MET A 29 28.88 16.73 0.42
C MET A 29 28.73 16.62 -1.10
N LEU A 30 28.51 17.73 -1.81
CA LEU A 30 28.50 17.79 -3.27
C LEU A 30 29.91 17.87 -3.85
N GLU A 31 30.85 18.49 -3.13
CA GLU A 31 32.26 18.64 -3.55
C GLU A 31 33.16 17.44 -3.18
N ASP A 32 32.95 16.78 -2.04
CA ASP A 32 33.81 15.67 -1.56
C ASP A 32 33.05 14.37 -1.24
N VAL A 33 33.33 13.34 -2.04
CA VAL A 33 32.76 11.98 -1.93
C VAL A 33 33.15 11.29 -0.61
N GLU A 34 34.27 11.61 0.02
CA GLU A 34 34.64 11.03 1.32
C GLU A 34 33.79 11.61 2.47
N ILE A 35 33.36 12.86 2.36
CA ILE A 35 32.42 13.49 3.31
C ILE A 35 31.04 12.82 3.17
N GLN A 36 30.58 12.60 1.94
CA GLN A 36 29.35 11.85 1.67
C GLN A 36 29.38 10.44 2.26
N LYS A 37 30.51 9.72 2.15
CA LYS A 37 30.69 8.38 2.73
C LYS A 37 30.65 8.39 4.26
N GLU A 38 31.34 9.33 4.93
CA GLU A 38 31.34 9.39 6.40
C GLU A 38 29.95 9.78 6.94
N TYR A 39 29.21 10.67 6.26
CA TYR A 39 27.81 10.96 6.60
C TYR A 39 26.94 9.68 6.55
N LEU A 40 26.97 8.94 5.43
CA LEU A 40 26.24 7.67 5.27
C LEU A 40 26.66 6.60 6.28
N ARG A 41 27.96 6.54 6.62
CA ARG A 41 28.50 5.65 7.64
C ARG A 41 27.96 6.00 9.03
N THR A 42 27.89 7.28 9.37
CA THR A 42 27.43 7.72 10.69
C THR A 42 25.92 7.50 10.85
N VAL A 43 25.13 7.81 9.81
CA VAL A 43 23.68 7.52 9.76
C VAL A 43 23.39 6.01 9.85
N SER A 44 24.16 5.16 9.16
CA SER A 44 23.95 3.70 9.24
C SER A 44 24.33 3.10 10.59
N VAL A 45 25.37 3.63 11.27
CA VAL A 45 25.69 3.25 12.66
C VAL A 45 24.57 3.60 13.64
N LEU A 46 23.90 4.75 13.45
CA LEU A 46 22.73 5.12 14.26
C LEU A 46 21.51 4.26 13.98
N GLY A 47 21.29 3.88 12.72
CA GLY A 47 20.27 2.88 12.36
C GLY A 47 20.50 1.56 13.11
N ALA A 48 21.73 1.04 13.11
CA ALA A 48 22.08 -0.17 13.83
C ALA A 48 21.98 -0.02 15.36
N LEU A 49 22.36 1.13 15.94
CA LEU A 49 22.24 1.37 17.38
C LEU A 49 20.77 1.50 17.82
N ALA A 50 19.92 2.15 17.03
CA ALA A 50 18.49 2.22 17.25
C ALA A 50 17.79 0.84 17.15
N GLU A 51 18.36 -0.09 16.37
CA GLU A 51 17.91 -1.50 16.35
C GLU A 51 18.34 -2.29 17.59
N THR A 52 19.42 -1.89 18.27
CA THR A 52 19.91 -2.58 19.50
C THR A 52 19.28 -2.08 20.81
N HIS A 53 18.75 -0.85 20.87
CA HIS A 53 18.22 -0.28 22.11
C HIS A 53 16.70 -0.46 22.26
N VAL A 54 16.29 -1.72 22.42
CA VAL A 54 15.00 -2.09 23.01
C VAL A 54 15.29 -2.68 24.39
N PRO A 55 14.67 -2.21 25.50
CA PRO A 55 14.89 -2.80 26.81
C PRO A 55 14.44 -4.26 26.86
N ASP A 56 15.35 -5.16 27.24
CA ASP A 56 15.04 -6.55 27.54
C ASP A 56 14.34 -6.63 28.92
N GLU A 57 13.02 -6.87 28.91
CA GLU A 57 12.28 -7.27 30.11
C GLU A 57 11.83 -8.73 29.98
N HIS A 58 12.68 -9.65 30.44
CA HIS A 58 12.28 -11.01 30.85
C HIS A 58 13.14 -11.46 32.05
N THR A 59 12.58 -11.35 33.26
CA THR A 59 12.60 -12.38 34.34
C THR A 59 12.07 -11.75 35.63
N GLY A 60 11.12 -12.41 36.30
CA GLY A 60 10.51 -11.86 37.50
C GLY A 60 9.36 -12.68 38.05
N ASP A 61 9.62 -13.95 38.40
CA ASP A 61 8.63 -14.79 39.08
C ASP A 61 9.32 -15.70 40.11
N VAL A 62 9.55 -15.19 41.33
CA VAL A 62 9.80 -16.00 42.55
C VAL A 62 9.25 -15.29 43.79
N HIS A 63 8.24 -15.91 44.39
CA HIS A 63 7.82 -15.94 45.80
C HIS A 63 8.23 -14.84 46.83
N ALA A 64 7.16 -14.33 47.45
CA ALA A 64 6.89 -14.33 48.90
C ALA A 64 7.61 -13.34 49.85
N VAL A 65 6.75 -12.57 50.50
CA VAL A 65 7.00 -11.70 51.65
C VAL A 65 7.41 -12.50 52.89
N ALA A 66 8.53 -12.13 53.52
CA ALA A 66 8.75 -12.20 54.95
C ALA A 66 9.75 -11.11 55.34
N GLY A 67 9.36 -10.18 56.22
CA GLY A 67 10.24 -9.08 56.66
C GLY A 67 10.98 -9.41 57.96
N LEU A 68 11.75 -8.43 58.43
CA LEU A 68 11.93 -8.05 59.85
C LEU A 68 12.85 -6.81 59.91
N ASP A 69 12.40 -5.78 60.64
CA ASP A 69 13.09 -5.03 61.71
C ASP A 69 14.59 -4.65 61.57
N HIS A 70 15.09 -3.55 62.12
CA HIS A 70 14.55 -2.39 62.85
C HIS A 70 15.69 -1.35 62.91
N LEU A 71 15.39 -0.05 63.06
CA LEU A 71 15.94 0.81 64.14
C LEU A 71 15.56 2.29 63.97
N GLU A 72 14.79 2.76 64.94
CA GLU A 72 14.64 4.16 65.35
C GLU A 72 15.92 4.63 66.12
N PRO A 73 16.05 5.87 66.69
CA PRO A 73 14.99 6.80 67.10
C PRO A 73 15.23 8.30 66.84
N SER A 74 14.21 9.13 67.13
CA SER A 74 14.42 10.47 67.71
C SER A 74 13.14 11.15 68.25
N ARG A 75 12.88 10.99 69.57
CA ARG A 75 12.59 12.04 70.58
C ARG A 75 11.50 11.66 71.60
N SER A 76 11.85 11.62 72.88
CA SER A 76 11.03 12.21 73.95
C SER A 76 11.81 12.36 75.27
N GLY A 77 11.37 13.31 76.08
CA GLY A 77 12.03 13.88 77.26
C GLY A 77 11.80 15.40 77.19
N VAL A 78 11.11 16.07 78.11
CA VAL A 78 11.13 15.94 79.57
C VAL A 78 9.73 16.19 80.16
N ASP A 79 9.43 15.62 81.33
CA ASP A 79 8.39 16.12 82.23
C ASP A 79 9.04 16.78 83.47
N SER A 80 8.67 18.04 83.77
CA SER A 80 8.36 18.49 85.14
C SER A 80 8.02 19.99 85.29
N ARG A 81 6.91 20.26 85.99
CA ARG A 81 6.61 21.41 86.88
C ARG A 81 6.35 22.84 86.32
N GLN A 82 5.05 23.19 86.31
CA GLN A 82 4.37 24.42 86.80
C GLN A 82 4.76 25.87 86.34
N PRO A 83 3.82 26.85 86.41
CA PRO A 83 3.87 28.15 85.71
C PRO A 83 3.96 29.36 86.69
N PRO A 84 3.63 30.63 86.33
CA PRO A 84 3.61 31.35 85.04
C PRO A 84 4.50 32.64 85.07
N HIS A 85 4.60 33.40 83.97
CA HIS A 85 4.41 34.89 83.90
C HIS A 85 4.98 35.53 82.62
N GLY A 86 4.24 36.50 82.05
CA GLY A 86 4.82 37.82 81.78
C GLY A 86 5.25 38.22 80.35
N LYS A 87 4.37 39.00 79.70
CA LYS A 87 4.64 40.20 78.88
C LYS A 87 5.17 40.11 77.44
N GLU A 88 4.37 40.80 76.62
CA GLU A 88 4.51 41.39 75.29
C GLU A 88 5.55 42.58 75.27
N PRO A 89 5.73 43.38 74.19
CA PRO A 89 6.75 43.18 73.16
C PRO A 89 7.73 44.39 72.96
N SER A 90 8.81 44.20 72.20
CA SER A 90 9.60 45.26 71.51
C SER A 90 10.62 44.60 70.57
N SER A 91 10.89 44.97 69.32
CA SER A 91 10.82 46.19 68.48
C SER A 91 12.19 46.87 68.22
N THR A 92 12.40 47.17 66.93
CA THR A 92 13.33 48.14 66.30
C THR A 92 14.85 47.87 66.16
N GLN A 93 15.37 48.35 65.01
CA GLN A 93 16.78 48.54 64.58
C GLN A 93 17.56 47.24 64.24
N ALA A 94 18.53 47.19 63.31
CA ALA A 94 19.03 48.07 62.23
C ALA A 94 20.06 47.24 61.38
N LEU A 95 20.52 47.54 60.15
CA LEU A 95 20.24 48.58 59.14
C LEU A 95 20.83 48.13 57.76
N ARG A 96 20.51 48.85 56.67
CA ARG A 96 21.41 49.19 55.53
C ARG A 96 22.01 48.04 54.66
N ASN A 97 21.35 47.76 53.53
CA ASN A 97 21.86 48.03 52.18
C ASN A 97 20.89 47.52 51.11
N ASP A 98 20.20 48.41 50.38
CA ASP A 98 20.24 48.34 48.91
C ASP A 98 19.76 49.65 48.25
N ARG A 99 20.47 50.10 47.20
CA ARG A 99 20.20 51.39 46.53
C ARG A 99 20.42 51.34 45.01
N VAL A 100 20.01 50.25 44.33
CA VAL A 100 19.98 50.18 42.84
C VAL A 100 18.67 49.57 42.30
N SER A 101 17.53 50.23 42.52
CA SER A 101 16.22 49.70 42.04
C SER A 101 15.14 50.75 41.70
N ARG A 102 15.50 51.98 41.30
CA ARG A 102 14.53 53.06 41.00
C ARG A 102 14.49 53.59 39.55
N LEU A 103 15.06 52.89 38.57
CA LEU A 103 14.97 53.27 37.15
C LEU A 103 14.25 52.25 36.23
N HIS A 104 13.91 51.05 36.70
CA HIS A 104 13.22 50.03 35.89
C HIS A 104 11.69 49.95 36.09
N ALA A 105 11.12 50.72 37.02
CA ALA A 105 9.69 50.65 37.36
C ALA A 105 8.75 51.35 36.35
N MET A 106 9.24 52.32 35.57
CA MET A 106 8.40 53.10 34.63
C MET A 106 8.46 52.63 33.16
N ARG A 107 9.33 51.66 32.81
CA ARG A 107 9.46 51.17 31.42
C ARG A 107 8.78 49.82 31.15
N ARG A 108 8.12 49.24 32.16
CA ARG A 108 7.48 47.89 32.12
C ARG A 108 5.94 47.89 32.07
N THR A 109 5.30 49.05 32.22
CA THR A 109 3.83 49.20 32.15
C THR A 109 3.33 49.54 30.74
N PHE A 110 4.10 50.28 29.94
CA PHE A 110 3.73 50.62 28.55
C PHE A 110 3.82 49.43 27.58
N THR A 111 4.76 48.50 27.78
CA THR A 111 4.96 47.34 26.88
C THR A 111 3.86 46.28 26.97
N LYS A 112 3.11 46.19 28.08
CA LYS A 112 1.99 45.24 28.21
C LYS A 112 0.69 45.76 27.59
N ALA A 113 0.45 47.07 27.60
CA ALA A 113 -0.75 47.67 26.99
C ALA A 113 -0.72 47.58 25.46
N ALA A 114 0.42 47.86 24.83
CA ALA A 114 0.58 47.79 23.37
C ALA A 114 0.33 46.38 22.80
N LEU A 115 0.72 45.34 23.54
CA LEU A 115 0.64 43.95 23.08
C LEU A 115 -0.82 43.41 23.10
N VAL A 116 -1.65 43.88 24.04
CA VAL A 116 -3.09 43.56 24.07
C VAL A 116 -3.83 44.26 22.91
N VAL A 117 -3.49 45.52 22.61
CA VAL A 117 -4.10 46.26 21.49
C VAL A 117 -3.72 45.66 20.15
N ALA A 118 -2.47 45.23 19.95
CA ALA A 118 -2.05 44.56 18.73
C ALA A 118 -2.76 43.21 18.52
N ALA A 119 -2.95 42.43 19.59
CA ALA A 119 -3.65 41.14 19.53
C ALA A 119 -5.14 41.30 19.18
N THR A 120 -5.84 42.28 19.76
CA THR A 120 -7.24 42.54 19.39
C THR A 120 -7.39 43.08 17.97
N LEU A 121 -6.48 43.95 17.51
CA LEU A 121 -6.48 44.43 16.13
C LEU A 121 -6.30 43.29 15.11
N LEU A 122 -5.35 42.39 15.35
CA LEU A 122 -5.15 41.19 14.52
C LEU A 122 -6.40 40.29 14.49
N VAL A 123 -7.01 40.00 15.65
CA VAL A 123 -8.25 39.20 15.69
C VAL A 123 -9.37 39.89 14.93
N THR A 124 -9.59 41.20 15.11
CA THR A 124 -10.62 41.93 14.35
C THR A 124 -10.36 41.95 12.84
N LEU A 125 -9.10 42.14 12.41
CA LEU A 125 -8.73 42.09 10.99
C LEU A 125 -8.95 40.70 10.39
N THR A 126 -8.58 39.63 11.09
CA THR A 126 -8.82 38.25 10.61
C THR A 126 -10.31 37.90 10.50
N LEU A 127 -11.16 38.33 11.44
CA LEU A 127 -12.61 38.19 11.29
C LEU A 127 -13.15 39.03 10.13
N GLN A 128 -12.66 40.25 9.94
CA GLN A 128 -13.14 41.15 8.88
C GLN A 128 -12.71 40.70 7.48
N SER A 129 -11.59 39.96 7.36
CA SER A 129 -11.23 39.23 6.13
C SER A 129 -12.06 37.97 5.89
N TYR A 130 -12.57 37.32 6.95
CA TYR A 130 -13.42 36.13 6.83
C TYR A 130 -14.90 36.45 6.54
N THR A 131 -15.38 37.64 6.94
CA THR A 131 -16.76 38.10 6.68
C THR A 131 -16.92 38.90 5.38
N ARG A 132 -15.83 39.29 4.72
CA ARG A 132 -15.84 39.78 3.34
C ARG A 132 -15.81 38.64 2.34
N GLY A 133 -16.93 37.93 2.23
CA GLY A 133 -17.20 37.11 1.03
C GLY A 133 -17.23 38.00 -0.21
N PRO A 134 -16.84 37.50 -1.40
CA PRO A 134 -16.92 38.26 -2.64
C PRO A 134 -18.39 38.60 -2.95
N GLU A 135 -18.66 39.85 -3.28
CA GLU A 135 -19.99 40.26 -3.76
C GLU A 135 -20.34 39.48 -5.03
N GLN A 136 -21.40 38.68 -4.96
CA GLN A 136 -21.98 38.04 -6.13
C GLN A 136 -22.77 39.08 -6.93
N THR A 137 -22.10 39.77 -7.85
CA THR A 137 -22.79 40.50 -8.91
C THR A 137 -23.51 39.48 -9.79
N ALA A 138 -24.83 39.33 -9.59
CA ALA A 138 -25.65 38.40 -10.34
C ALA A 138 -25.81 38.85 -11.80
N VAL A 139 -24.88 38.43 -12.65
CA VAL A 139 -25.02 38.54 -14.11
C VAL A 139 -25.97 37.44 -14.58
N VAL A 140 -27.25 37.80 -14.77
CA VAL A 140 -28.22 36.93 -15.42
C VAL A 140 -27.86 36.82 -16.90
N LEU A 141 -27.35 35.66 -17.31
CA LEU A 141 -27.20 35.26 -18.72
C LEU A 141 -28.18 34.11 -19.03
N PRO A 142 -28.72 34.03 -20.26
CA PRO A 142 -29.90 33.21 -20.52
C PRO A 142 -29.60 31.71 -20.45
N THR A 143 -30.58 30.95 -19.94
CA THR A 143 -30.62 29.49 -20.05
C THR A 143 -30.55 29.06 -21.51
N GLN A 144 -29.39 28.59 -21.95
CA GLN A 144 -29.27 27.82 -23.19
C GLN A 144 -29.07 26.34 -22.86
N SER A 145 -30.01 25.55 -23.36
CA SER A 145 -29.99 24.11 -23.54
C SER A 145 -28.59 23.49 -23.62
N VAL A 146 -28.35 22.44 -22.83
CA VAL A 146 -27.23 21.52 -23.02
C VAL A 146 -27.44 20.74 -24.31
N ALA A 147 -27.05 21.34 -25.43
CA ALA A 147 -26.83 20.64 -26.69
C ALA A 147 -25.47 19.93 -26.63
N SER A 148 -25.41 18.74 -27.20
CA SER A 148 -24.25 17.85 -27.18
C SER A 148 -22.95 18.53 -27.63
N GLN A 149 -21.94 18.55 -26.78
CA GLN A 149 -20.54 18.83 -27.12
C GLN A 149 -19.73 17.62 -26.70
N GLN A 150 -19.41 16.71 -27.63
CA GLN A 150 -18.20 16.75 -28.45
C GLN A 150 -16.93 16.88 -27.59
N GLN A 151 -16.20 15.77 -27.49
CA GLN A 151 -14.84 15.73 -26.93
C GLN A 151 -13.97 16.77 -27.63
N THR A 152 -13.36 17.65 -26.86
CA THR A 152 -12.29 18.57 -27.30
C THR A 152 -11.01 18.27 -26.52
N PRO A 153 -9.82 18.53 -27.09
CA PRO A 153 -8.72 17.57 -26.98
C PRO A 153 -7.88 17.68 -25.71
N PHE A 154 -7.49 16.52 -25.18
CA PHE A 154 -6.36 16.36 -24.27
C PHE A 154 -5.06 16.78 -24.97
N ARG A 155 -4.33 17.80 -24.47
CA ARG A 155 -2.88 18.00 -24.73
C ARG A 155 -2.16 18.73 -23.59
N ARG A 156 -1.82 17.99 -22.54
CA ARG A 156 -0.46 17.91 -21.97
C ARG A 156 -0.18 16.42 -21.71
N GLY A 157 1.08 16.01 -21.78
CA GLY A 157 1.49 14.60 -21.88
C GLY A 157 1.22 13.93 -23.24
N LEU A 158 2.03 12.92 -23.56
CA LEU A 158 1.78 11.90 -24.60
C LEU A 158 1.29 10.58 -23.99
N ALA A 159 1.68 10.34 -22.75
CA ALA A 159 1.24 9.23 -21.92
C ALA A 159 1.15 9.69 -20.45
N ARG A 160 0.30 9.06 -19.64
CA ARG A 160 0.08 9.41 -18.22
C ARG A 160 0.03 8.17 -17.34
N ILE A 161 0.47 8.28 -16.10
CA ILE A 161 0.42 7.15 -15.16
C ILE A 161 -1.03 6.91 -14.72
N VAL A 162 -1.48 5.66 -14.82
CA VAL A 162 -2.78 5.19 -14.32
C VAL A 162 -2.63 4.55 -12.95
N GLN A 163 -1.56 3.76 -12.76
CA GLN A 163 -1.37 2.96 -11.55
C GLN A 163 0.11 2.67 -11.28
N ARG A 164 0.49 2.71 -10.01
CA ARG A 164 1.81 2.30 -9.48
C ARG A 164 1.57 1.22 -8.43
N ILE A 165 2.31 0.12 -8.45
CA ILE A 165 2.24 -0.96 -7.44
C ILE A 165 3.68 -1.32 -7.04
N ASP A 166 4.05 -1.00 -5.80
CA ASP A 166 5.42 -1.16 -5.25
C ASP A 166 6.54 -0.72 -6.21
N CYS A 167 6.22 0.31 -7.02
CA CYS A 167 7.03 0.76 -8.13
C CYS A 167 8.11 1.73 -7.67
N VAL A 168 9.33 1.54 -8.17
CA VAL A 168 10.45 2.46 -7.98
C VAL A 168 10.92 2.92 -9.35
N ILE A 169 10.57 4.16 -9.70
CA ILE A 169 11.07 4.85 -10.90
C ILE A 169 12.42 5.46 -10.55
N ASP A 170 13.42 5.26 -11.41
CA ASP A 170 14.82 5.58 -11.06
C ASP A 170 15.11 7.08 -11.05
N THR A 171 14.34 7.89 -11.79
CA THR A 171 14.40 9.36 -11.74
C THR A 171 13.89 9.93 -10.40
N GLU A 172 12.94 9.26 -9.75
CA GLU A 172 12.37 9.70 -8.47
C GLU A 172 13.34 9.51 -7.28
N LYS A 173 14.37 8.66 -7.42
CA LYS A 173 15.35 8.32 -6.35
C LYS A 173 16.13 9.52 -5.79
N TRP A 174 16.18 10.63 -6.52
CA TRP A 174 16.92 11.84 -6.15
C TRP A 174 16.02 13.08 -5.91
N GLY A 175 14.71 12.88 -5.73
CA GLY A 175 13.76 13.98 -5.52
C GLY A 175 13.47 14.82 -6.76
N LEU A 176 13.97 14.41 -7.93
CA LEU A 176 13.60 14.99 -9.22
C LEU A 176 12.14 14.61 -9.51
N ARG A 177 11.30 15.64 -9.70
CA ARG A 177 9.89 15.63 -10.14
C ARG A 177 9.31 14.23 -10.43
N THR A 178 8.44 13.73 -9.55
CA THR A 178 7.49 12.65 -9.85
C THR A 178 6.70 13.01 -11.12
N PRO A 179 6.91 12.33 -12.27
CA PRO A 179 6.13 12.59 -13.46
C PRO A 179 4.73 11.97 -13.26
N GLU A 180 3.68 12.73 -13.58
CA GLU A 180 2.32 12.18 -13.74
C GLU A 180 1.99 11.96 -15.22
N GLU A 181 2.65 12.74 -16.09
CA GLU A 181 2.59 12.73 -17.54
C GLU A 181 4.03 12.61 -18.08
N PHE A 182 4.17 11.98 -19.25
CA PHE A 182 5.42 11.81 -19.98
C PHE A 182 5.37 12.45 -21.37
N HIS A 183 6.51 12.92 -21.85
CA HIS A 183 6.71 13.57 -23.15
C HIS A 183 7.62 12.75 -24.08
N ALA A 184 7.73 13.16 -25.35
CA ALA A 184 8.58 12.48 -26.33
C ALA A 184 10.06 12.55 -25.92
N GLY A 185 10.75 11.41 -25.99
CA GLY A 185 12.14 11.23 -25.58
C GLY A 185 12.36 11.05 -24.07
N GLU A 186 11.29 11.05 -23.24
CA GLU A 186 11.42 10.73 -21.82
C GLU A 186 11.45 9.20 -21.61
N SER A 187 12.45 8.73 -20.84
CA SER A 187 12.61 7.33 -20.43
C SER A 187 11.97 7.08 -19.05
N ILE A 188 11.36 5.91 -18.95
CA ILE A 188 10.67 5.37 -17.78
C ILE A 188 11.46 4.15 -17.31
N ALA A 189 12.64 4.40 -16.73
CA ALA A 189 13.43 3.38 -16.06
C ALA A 189 12.80 3.02 -14.71
N ILE A 190 12.30 1.78 -14.58
CA ILE A 190 11.82 1.21 -13.32
C ILE A 190 12.76 0.11 -12.85
N SER A 191 13.22 0.17 -11.60
CA SER A 191 14.08 -0.87 -11.01
C SER A 191 13.29 -1.95 -10.26
N LYS A 192 12.04 -1.69 -9.88
CA LYS A 192 11.14 -2.64 -9.22
C LYS A 192 9.67 -2.28 -9.45
N GLY A 193 8.79 -3.29 -9.35
CA GLY A 193 7.35 -3.13 -9.21
C GLY A 193 6.61 -3.09 -10.54
N LEU A 194 5.37 -2.61 -10.51
CA LEU A 194 4.53 -2.49 -11.70
C LEU A 194 4.14 -1.03 -11.93
N LEU A 195 4.28 -0.59 -13.18
CA LEU A 195 3.84 0.73 -13.61
C LEU A 195 2.87 0.61 -14.79
N SER A 196 1.71 1.24 -14.68
CA SER A 196 0.72 1.30 -15.75
C SER A 196 0.63 2.71 -16.31
N VAL A 197 0.84 2.85 -17.61
CA VAL A 197 0.87 4.12 -18.33
C VAL A 197 -0.15 4.06 -19.48
N GLU A 198 -1.04 5.03 -19.55
CA GLU A 198 -2.05 5.20 -20.60
C GLU A 198 -1.58 6.25 -21.60
N PHE A 199 -1.52 5.88 -22.87
CA PHE A 199 -1.17 6.74 -23.98
C PHE A 199 -2.38 7.54 -24.46
N ASN A 200 -2.16 8.64 -25.19
CA ASN A 200 -3.23 9.52 -25.67
C ASN A 200 -4.24 8.82 -26.61
N ASN A 201 -3.88 7.68 -27.20
CA ASN A 201 -4.77 6.83 -28.01
C ASN A 201 -5.58 5.80 -27.18
N GLY A 202 -5.47 5.81 -25.85
CA GLY A 202 -6.19 4.90 -24.94
C GLY A 202 -5.54 3.52 -24.74
N VAL A 203 -4.40 3.25 -25.37
CA VAL A 203 -3.57 2.07 -25.07
C VAL A 203 -3.03 2.19 -23.65
N VAL A 204 -3.16 1.13 -22.85
CA VAL A 204 -2.47 1.06 -21.56
C VAL A 204 -1.37 0.02 -21.62
N VAL A 205 -0.18 0.47 -21.28
CA VAL A 205 1.07 -0.28 -21.19
C VAL A 205 1.35 -0.54 -19.71
N THR A 206 1.53 -1.81 -19.32
CA THR A 206 1.95 -2.21 -17.99
C THR A 206 3.36 -2.77 -18.04
N LEU A 207 4.30 -2.11 -17.35
CA LEU A 207 5.71 -2.50 -17.24
C LEU A 207 5.94 -3.30 -15.95
N GLU A 208 6.71 -4.39 -16.02
CA GLU A 208 7.23 -5.13 -14.86
C GLU A 208 8.72 -4.84 -14.70
N GLY A 209 9.11 -4.25 -13.56
CA GLY A 209 10.49 -3.89 -13.28
C GLY A 209 11.37 -5.10 -12.93
N PRO A 210 12.65 -5.15 -13.36
CA PRO A 210 13.38 -4.04 -13.99
C PRO A 210 13.10 -3.89 -15.50
N ALA A 211 12.83 -2.66 -15.93
CA ALA A 211 12.54 -2.31 -17.32
C ALA A 211 12.91 -0.85 -17.63
N ASP A 212 13.13 -0.53 -18.90
CA ASP A 212 13.33 0.84 -19.40
C ASP A 212 12.52 1.05 -20.70
N LEU A 213 11.54 1.96 -20.62
CA LEU A 213 10.64 2.31 -21.71
C LEU A 213 10.78 3.80 -22.05
N GLU A 214 11.14 4.11 -23.29
CA GLU A 214 11.17 5.47 -23.83
C GLU A 214 9.86 5.79 -24.56
N ILE A 215 9.24 6.93 -24.22
CA ILE A 215 8.04 7.42 -24.88
C ILE A 215 8.44 8.13 -26.17
N GLN A 216 8.04 7.63 -27.34
CA GLN A 216 8.39 8.25 -28.62
C GLN A 216 7.30 9.19 -29.12
N THR A 217 6.05 8.71 -29.14
CA THR A 217 4.88 9.49 -29.57
C THR A 217 3.67 9.19 -28.67
N GLY A 218 2.50 9.76 -28.98
CA GLY A 218 1.24 9.37 -28.32
C GLY A 218 0.70 7.99 -28.76
N GLU A 219 1.37 7.34 -29.70
CA GLU A 219 0.99 6.07 -30.33
C GLU A 219 2.18 5.09 -30.44
N SER A 220 3.36 5.45 -29.91
CA SER A 220 4.57 4.63 -30.01
C SER A 220 5.54 4.79 -28.84
N CYS A 221 6.26 3.71 -28.54
CA CYS A 221 7.28 3.64 -27.50
C CYS A 221 8.45 2.73 -27.90
N TYR A 222 9.60 2.91 -27.27
CA TYR A 222 10.77 2.04 -27.43
C TYR A 222 11.07 1.32 -26.11
N LEU A 223 11.02 -0.01 -26.11
CA LEU A 223 11.36 -0.84 -24.96
C LEU A 223 12.83 -1.27 -25.08
N HIS A 224 13.70 -0.64 -24.27
CA HIS A 224 15.14 -0.91 -24.26
C HIS A 224 15.45 -2.30 -23.67
N PHE A 225 14.83 -2.63 -22.54
CA PHE A 225 14.83 -3.96 -21.93
C PHE A 225 13.65 -4.11 -20.94
N GLY A 226 13.38 -5.35 -20.53
CA GLY A 226 12.37 -5.69 -19.53
C GLY A 226 11.05 -6.15 -20.15
N ARG A 227 9.99 -6.19 -19.33
CA ARG A 227 8.68 -6.74 -19.73
C ARG A 227 7.59 -5.70 -19.80
N LEU A 228 6.74 -5.90 -20.79
CA LEU A 228 5.65 -5.04 -21.14
C LEU A 228 4.41 -5.87 -21.50
N LEU A 229 3.26 -5.53 -20.93
CA LEU A 229 1.94 -5.94 -21.42
C LEU A 229 1.22 -4.72 -21.99
N ALA A 230 0.84 -4.76 -23.26
CA ALA A 230 0.00 -3.75 -23.88
C ALA A 230 -1.44 -4.26 -24.00
N ILE A 231 -2.39 -3.38 -23.66
CA ILE A 231 -3.82 -3.58 -23.84
C ILE A 231 -4.37 -2.37 -24.60
N THR A 232 -4.67 -2.60 -25.87
CA THR A 232 -5.27 -1.62 -26.79
C THR A 232 -6.80 -1.70 -26.68
N PRO A 233 -7.54 -0.57 -26.76
CA PRO A 233 -8.99 -0.60 -26.86
C PRO A 233 -9.47 -1.46 -28.04
N VAL A 234 -10.54 -2.22 -27.85
CA VAL A 234 -11.26 -2.87 -28.95
C VAL A 234 -12.23 -1.82 -29.51
N SER A 235 -12.17 -1.56 -30.82
CA SER A 235 -13.17 -0.77 -31.53
C SER A 235 -13.87 -1.65 -32.55
N ASP A 236 -15.21 -1.61 -32.55
CA ASP A 236 -16.04 -2.32 -33.52
C ASP A 236 -16.08 -1.58 -34.88
N SER A 237 -15.53 -0.37 -34.98
CA SER A 237 -15.34 0.35 -36.24
C SER A 237 -13.96 0.07 -36.84
N ASP A 238 -13.94 -0.49 -38.07
CA ASP A 238 -12.70 -0.63 -38.85
C ASP A 238 -11.97 0.72 -39.10
N LEU A 239 -12.68 1.85 -38.97
CA LEU A 239 -12.13 3.20 -39.10
C LEU A 239 -11.35 3.69 -37.87
N ASP A 240 -11.63 3.20 -36.66
CA ASP A 240 -10.97 3.65 -35.41
C ASP A 240 -10.10 2.56 -34.78
N ARG A 241 -9.56 1.64 -35.60
CA ARG A 241 -8.61 0.62 -35.14
C ARG A 241 -7.36 1.31 -34.59
N THR A 242 -7.30 1.39 -33.26
CA THR A 242 -6.20 2.04 -32.54
C THR A 242 -4.89 1.33 -32.89
N HIS A 243 -4.02 2.04 -33.60
CA HIS A 243 -2.66 1.59 -33.89
C HIS A 243 -1.77 1.90 -32.68
N PHE A 244 -0.90 0.95 -32.35
CA PHE A 244 0.19 1.17 -31.40
C PHE A 244 1.45 0.49 -31.90
N GLU A 245 2.57 1.19 -31.75
CA GLU A 245 3.89 0.73 -32.17
C GLU A 245 4.81 0.53 -30.95
N ILE A 246 5.34 -0.68 -30.79
CA ILE A 246 6.37 -0.98 -29.80
C ILE A 246 7.65 -1.32 -30.54
N VAL A 247 8.63 -0.43 -30.45
CA VAL A 247 9.95 -0.61 -31.03
C VAL A 247 10.86 -1.26 -29.99
N THR A 248 11.68 -2.20 -30.44
CA THR A 248 12.68 -2.89 -29.62
C THR A 248 14.00 -3.00 -30.40
N PRO A 249 15.11 -3.43 -29.76
CA PRO A 249 16.37 -3.64 -30.45
C PRO A 249 16.29 -4.66 -31.61
N SER A 250 15.36 -5.62 -31.55
CA SER A 250 15.22 -6.68 -32.56
C SER A 250 14.02 -6.53 -33.50
N ALA A 251 12.94 -5.86 -33.07
CA ALA A 251 11.70 -5.74 -33.85
C ALA A 251 10.98 -4.41 -33.68
N GLN A 252 10.26 -4.00 -34.73
CA GLN A 252 9.14 -3.07 -34.66
C GLN A 252 7.86 -3.90 -34.60
N VAL A 253 7.07 -3.75 -33.54
CA VAL A 253 5.79 -4.44 -33.33
C VAL A 253 4.65 -3.47 -33.58
N VAL A 254 3.71 -3.84 -34.44
CA VAL A 254 2.57 -3.03 -34.88
C VAL A 254 1.29 -3.75 -34.51
N THR A 255 0.46 -3.13 -33.66
CA THR A 255 -0.76 -3.76 -33.15
C THR A 255 -2.01 -2.95 -33.47
N PRO A 256 -2.90 -3.44 -34.36
CA PRO A 256 -4.13 -2.76 -34.76
C PRO A 256 -5.33 -3.14 -33.86
N GLY A 257 -5.13 -3.09 -32.54
CA GLY A 257 -6.06 -3.56 -31.50
C GLY A 257 -5.52 -4.73 -30.64
N ASN A 258 -6.27 -5.08 -29.57
CA ASN A 258 -6.11 -6.28 -28.72
C ASN A 258 -5.02 -6.26 -27.61
N GLN A 259 -4.62 -7.46 -27.14
CA GLN A 259 -3.75 -7.68 -25.97
C GLN A 259 -2.53 -8.52 -26.34
N PHE A 260 -1.34 -8.05 -25.98
CA PHE A 260 -0.07 -8.69 -26.34
C PHE A 260 1.04 -8.37 -25.33
N GLY A 261 2.00 -9.28 -25.19
CA GLY A 261 3.15 -9.16 -24.31
C GLY A 261 4.46 -9.04 -25.08
N VAL A 262 5.37 -8.20 -24.62
CA VAL A 262 6.73 -8.03 -25.17
C VAL A 262 7.75 -8.18 -24.03
N ASP A 263 8.70 -9.10 -24.17
CA ASP A 263 9.82 -9.31 -23.22
C ASP A 263 11.14 -9.09 -23.99
N VAL A 264 11.96 -8.14 -23.54
CA VAL A 264 13.26 -7.80 -24.15
C VAL A 264 14.37 -8.12 -23.16
N ASP A 265 15.22 -9.07 -23.53
CA ASP A 265 16.34 -9.49 -22.68
C ASP A 265 17.52 -8.50 -22.71
N SER A 266 18.48 -8.68 -21.80
CA SER A 266 19.69 -7.85 -21.71
C SER A 266 20.62 -7.91 -22.94
N SER A 267 20.37 -8.82 -23.88
CA SER A 267 21.06 -8.90 -25.18
C SER A 267 20.28 -8.20 -26.31
N GLY A 268 19.10 -7.63 -26.00
CA GLY A 268 18.18 -7.01 -26.94
C GLY A 268 17.31 -7.99 -27.72
N ASN A 269 17.34 -9.29 -27.42
CA ASN A 269 16.47 -10.26 -28.07
C ASN A 269 15.03 -10.01 -27.62
N THR A 270 14.07 -10.10 -28.53
CA THR A 270 12.67 -9.75 -28.26
C THR A 270 11.78 -10.97 -28.41
N GLU A 271 11.05 -11.31 -27.35
CA GLU A 271 9.91 -12.21 -27.40
C GLU A 271 8.62 -11.39 -27.50
N VAL A 272 7.75 -11.73 -28.45
CA VAL A 272 6.44 -11.11 -28.62
C VAL A 272 5.38 -12.21 -28.59
N HIS A 273 4.36 -12.04 -27.75
CA HIS A 273 3.28 -12.99 -27.56
C HIS A 273 1.94 -12.32 -27.83
N CYS A 274 1.18 -12.84 -28.80
CA CYS A 274 -0.18 -12.39 -29.09
C CYS A 274 -1.17 -13.18 -28.25
N PHE A 275 -2.03 -12.50 -27.47
CA PHE A 275 -3.01 -13.15 -26.58
C PHE A 275 -4.45 -13.02 -27.07
N ALA A 276 -4.74 -12.00 -27.87
CA ALA A 276 -6.04 -11.79 -28.51
C ALA A 276 -5.81 -11.19 -29.90
N GLY A 277 -6.54 -11.67 -30.92
CA GLY A 277 -6.48 -11.12 -32.28
C GLY A 277 -5.11 -11.26 -32.97
N GLN A 278 -4.64 -10.21 -33.63
CA GLN A 278 -3.51 -10.27 -34.56
C GLN A 278 -2.49 -9.13 -34.34
N THR A 279 -1.21 -9.40 -34.58
CA THR A 279 -0.08 -8.45 -34.45
C THR A 279 0.90 -8.60 -35.60
N GLU A 280 1.37 -7.49 -36.16
CA GLU A 280 2.43 -7.47 -37.18
C GLU A 280 3.80 -7.18 -36.53
N LEU A 281 4.86 -7.80 -37.05
CA LEU A 281 6.24 -7.54 -36.65
C LEU A 281 7.15 -7.36 -37.87
N ILE A 282 8.06 -6.41 -37.75
CA ILE A 282 9.07 -6.10 -38.76
C ILE A 282 10.44 -6.14 -38.08
N PRO A 283 11.34 -7.07 -38.42
CA PRO A 283 12.67 -7.12 -37.80
C PRO A 283 13.44 -5.81 -38.00
N THR A 284 13.97 -5.22 -36.92
CA THR A 284 14.60 -3.87 -36.93
C THR A 284 15.75 -3.78 -37.94
N ARG A 285 16.45 -4.89 -38.16
CA ARG A 285 17.52 -4.99 -39.17
C ARG A 285 17.05 -4.93 -40.61
N LEU A 286 15.86 -5.46 -40.90
CA LEU A 286 15.28 -5.34 -42.23
C LEU A 286 14.96 -3.87 -42.53
N ILE A 287 14.38 -3.16 -41.57
CA ILE A 287 14.13 -1.72 -41.66
C ILE A 287 15.43 -0.96 -41.95
N ALA A 288 16.51 -1.29 -41.24
CA ALA A 288 17.83 -0.70 -41.48
C ALA A 288 18.38 -1.02 -42.89
N TYR A 289 18.25 -2.27 -43.35
CA TYR A 289 18.67 -2.69 -44.70
C TYR A 289 17.88 -1.99 -45.80
N LEU A 290 16.56 -1.86 -45.67
CA LEU A 290 15.71 -1.17 -46.65
C LEU A 290 16.04 0.32 -46.73
N LYS A 291 16.22 0.98 -45.57
CA LYS A 291 16.67 2.39 -45.49
C LYS A 291 18.02 2.62 -46.18
N GLN A 292 18.98 1.70 -46.03
CA GLN A 292 20.30 1.81 -46.70
C GLN A 292 20.21 1.65 -48.22
N ASN A 293 19.27 0.85 -48.72
CA ASN A 293 19.07 0.58 -50.15
C ASN A 293 18.01 1.48 -50.81
N SER A 294 17.60 2.57 -50.15
CA SER A 294 16.58 3.53 -50.64
C SER A 294 15.22 2.89 -50.95
N ALA A 295 14.90 1.75 -50.35
CA ALA A 295 13.58 1.12 -50.44
C ALA A 295 12.68 1.67 -49.32
N SER A 296 11.53 2.24 -49.66
CA SER A 296 10.72 3.04 -48.72
C SER A 296 9.94 2.22 -47.69
N THR A 297 9.61 0.96 -47.99
CA THR A 297 8.61 0.21 -47.23
C THR A 297 8.88 -1.30 -47.30
N PRO A 298 8.85 -2.05 -46.18
CA PRO A 298 8.89 -3.51 -46.20
C PRO A 298 7.61 -4.07 -46.85
N SER A 299 7.79 -5.05 -47.73
CA SER A 299 6.72 -5.76 -48.42
C SER A 299 5.87 -6.59 -47.45
N THR A 300 4.64 -6.93 -47.84
CA THR A 300 3.75 -7.77 -47.01
C THR A 300 4.37 -9.12 -46.68
N SER A 301 5.13 -9.71 -47.62
CA SER A 301 5.89 -10.96 -47.44
C SER A 301 7.04 -10.89 -46.43
N GLU A 302 7.49 -9.69 -46.09
CA GLU A 302 8.58 -9.47 -45.12
C GLU A 302 8.08 -9.16 -43.70
N ARG A 303 6.76 -8.90 -43.56
CA ARG A 303 6.12 -8.75 -42.25
C ARG A 303 5.82 -10.12 -41.67
N LEU A 304 6.16 -10.32 -40.41
CA LEU A 304 5.74 -11.49 -39.64
C LEU A 304 4.38 -11.19 -39.02
N VAL A 305 3.40 -12.05 -39.23
CA VAL A 305 2.08 -11.91 -38.63
C VAL A 305 1.94 -12.96 -37.53
N LEU A 306 1.59 -12.51 -36.32
CA LEU A 306 1.21 -13.37 -35.20
C LEU A 306 -0.31 -13.40 -35.08
N GLU A 307 -0.86 -14.60 -35.14
CA GLU A 307 -2.24 -14.89 -34.80
C GLU A 307 -2.41 -15.08 -33.29
N GLU A 308 -3.66 -15.17 -32.84
CA GLU A 308 -3.99 -15.36 -31.43
C GLU A 308 -3.32 -16.62 -30.82
N ASN A 309 -2.86 -16.51 -29.57
CA ASN A 309 -2.16 -17.56 -28.84
C ASN A 309 -0.81 -18.01 -29.46
N SER A 310 -0.28 -17.25 -30.43
CA SER A 310 1.06 -17.47 -31.01
C SER A 310 2.10 -16.50 -30.46
N ALA A 311 3.38 -16.89 -30.49
CA ALA A 311 4.49 -16.04 -30.09
C ALA A 311 5.76 -16.32 -30.91
N VAL A 312 6.65 -15.34 -30.96
CA VAL A 312 7.94 -15.45 -31.65
C VAL A 312 9.05 -14.81 -30.83
N ARG A 313 10.22 -15.45 -30.82
CA ARG A 313 11.49 -14.87 -30.36
C ARG A 313 12.30 -14.42 -31.58
N LEU A 314 12.78 -13.18 -31.54
CA LEU A 314 13.63 -12.56 -32.55
C LEU A 314 14.97 -12.16 -31.92
N LEU A 315 16.07 -12.55 -32.58
CA LEU A 315 17.42 -12.33 -32.06
C LEU A 315 18.01 -10.98 -32.49
N CYS A 316 18.65 -10.29 -31.54
CA CYS A 316 19.39 -9.04 -31.84
C CYS A 316 20.75 -9.35 -32.50
N ARG A 317 21.27 -10.57 -32.28
CA ARG A 317 22.46 -11.24 -32.88
C ARG A 317 22.25 -11.73 -34.33
N GLY A 318 23.30 -11.90 -35.15
CA GLY A 318 23.25 -12.52 -36.50
C GLY A 318 23.37 -11.59 -37.71
N SER A 319 23.14 -12.13 -38.91
CA SER A 319 23.10 -11.48 -40.23
C SER A 319 21.66 -11.36 -40.75
N VAL A 320 21.38 -10.39 -41.63
CA VAL A 320 20.06 -10.24 -42.31
C VAL A 320 19.70 -11.48 -43.14
N ARG A 321 20.69 -12.28 -43.54
CA ARG A 321 20.50 -13.53 -44.31
C ARG A 321 20.42 -14.79 -43.43
N ASP A 322 20.50 -14.67 -42.10
CA ASP A 322 20.42 -15.84 -41.21
C ASP A 322 18.97 -16.32 -41.08
N VAL A 323 18.69 -17.47 -41.70
CA VAL A 323 17.37 -18.14 -41.71
C VAL A 323 16.86 -18.45 -40.29
N ASN A 324 17.78 -18.54 -39.31
CA ASN A 324 17.50 -18.86 -37.90
C ASN A 324 17.28 -17.63 -37.00
N MET A 325 17.07 -16.42 -37.54
CA MET A 325 16.80 -15.22 -36.74
C MET A 325 15.46 -15.24 -35.96
N LYS A 326 14.55 -16.15 -36.30
CA LYS A 326 13.22 -16.29 -35.68
C LYS A 326 13.01 -17.70 -35.12
N GLU A 327 12.45 -17.78 -33.92
CA GLU A 327 12.03 -19.02 -33.26
C GLU A 327 10.56 -18.88 -32.88
N SER A 328 9.71 -19.82 -33.34
CA SER A 328 8.30 -19.86 -32.94
C SER A 328 8.19 -20.50 -31.57
N ILE A 329 7.48 -19.85 -30.64
CA ILE A 329 7.30 -20.28 -29.26
C ILE A 329 5.80 -20.19 -28.88
N PRO A 330 5.32 -20.95 -27.88
CA PRO A 330 3.94 -20.81 -27.42
C PRO A 330 3.71 -19.43 -26.76
N ALA A 331 2.52 -18.86 -26.90
CA ALA A 331 2.13 -17.71 -26.10
C ALA A 331 2.00 -18.10 -24.61
N VAL A 332 2.57 -17.28 -23.72
CA VAL A 332 2.53 -17.54 -22.26
C VAL A 332 1.95 -16.32 -21.53
N PRO A 333 0.60 -16.16 -21.48
CA PRO A 333 -0.04 -15.01 -20.83
C PRO A 333 0.41 -14.81 -19.38
N ARG A 334 0.67 -15.90 -18.64
CA ARG A 334 1.07 -15.88 -17.22
C ARG A 334 2.47 -15.30 -16.95
N ARG A 335 3.28 -15.08 -17.99
CA ARG A 335 4.57 -14.39 -17.88
C ARG A 335 4.41 -12.86 -17.81
N PHE A 336 3.24 -12.36 -18.19
CA PHE A 336 2.94 -10.93 -18.28
C PHE A 336 1.93 -10.52 -17.22
N VAL A 337 2.33 -9.59 -16.35
CA VAL A 337 1.44 -9.06 -15.31
C VAL A 337 0.52 -8.01 -15.93
N GLY A 338 -0.75 -8.03 -15.56
CA GLY A 338 -1.77 -7.18 -16.15
C GLY A 338 -2.69 -6.61 -15.10
N ILE A 339 -3.10 -5.36 -15.29
CA ILE A 339 -4.04 -4.71 -14.38
C ILE A 339 -5.48 -5.03 -14.81
N PRO A 340 -6.33 -5.56 -13.90
CA PRO A 340 -7.71 -5.91 -14.20
C PRO A 340 -8.50 -4.75 -14.82
N ARG A 341 -9.21 -5.03 -15.91
CA ARG A 341 -10.16 -4.11 -16.55
C ARG A 341 -11.57 -4.70 -16.51
N ASP A 342 -12.56 -3.81 -16.41
CA ASP A 342 -13.97 -4.16 -16.25
C ASP A 342 -14.50 -5.08 -17.38
N SER A 343 -14.02 -4.89 -18.62
CA SER A 343 -14.39 -5.68 -19.79
C SER A 343 -13.92 -7.15 -19.78
N ALA A 344 -13.05 -7.54 -18.84
CA ALA A 344 -12.56 -8.92 -18.71
C ALA A 344 -13.24 -9.70 -17.55
N ARG A 345 -14.13 -9.07 -16.77
CA ARG A 345 -14.79 -9.71 -15.62
C ARG A 345 -15.97 -10.61 -16.05
N ILE A 346 -15.68 -11.74 -16.68
CA ILE A 346 -16.62 -12.87 -16.72
C ILE A 346 -16.58 -13.55 -15.35
N LEU A 347 -17.25 -12.93 -14.36
CA LEU A 347 -17.52 -13.60 -13.09
C LEU A 347 -18.39 -14.82 -13.37
N SER A 348 -18.00 -15.98 -12.85
CA SER A 348 -18.77 -17.21 -12.98
C SER A 348 -19.81 -17.24 -11.84
N PRO A 349 -21.11 -16.98 -12.10
CA PRO A 349 -22.08 -16.78 -11.01
C PRO A 349 -22.38 -18.08 -10.26
N GLN A 350 -22.09 -19.23 -10.88
CA GLN A 350 -22.22 -20.56 -10.29
C GLN A 350 -21.09 -20.91 -9.30
N SER A 351 -19.99 -20.14 -9.28
CA SER A 351 -18.83 -20.40 -8.41
C SER A 351 -18.71 -19.39 -7.27
N ILE A 352 -19.30 -18.20 -7.43
CA ILE A 352 -19.20 -17.10 -6.47
C ILE A 352 -20.06 -17.36 -5.22
N THR A 353 -19.66 -16.87 -4.05
CA THR A 353 -20.54 -16.95 -2.85
C THR A 353 -21.78 -16.09 -3.04
N ASN A 354 -22.96 -16.66 -2.83
CA ASN A 354 -24.19 -15.88 -2.80
C ASN A 354 -24.34 -15.18 -1.43
N LEU A 355 -23.68 -14.02 -1.28
CA LEU A 355 -23.76 -13.19 -0.08
C LEU A 355 -25.14 -12.51 0.02
N PRO A 356 -25.75 -12.40 1.22
CA PRO A 356 -27.14 -11.93 1.38
C PRO A 356 -27.30 -10.44 1.06
N SER A 357 -26.28 -9.64 1.37
CA SER A 357 -26.21 -8.21 1.05
C SER A 357 -24.83 -7.88 0.48
N THR A 358 -24.80 -6.90 -0.40
CA THR A 358 -23.59 -6.32 -1.00
C THR A 358 -23.43 -4.83 -0.64
N GLU A 359 -24.33 -4.31 0.21
CA GLU A 359 -24.29 -2.95 0.74
C GLU A 359 -23.03 -2.75 1.61
N ASN A 360 -22.28 -1.69 1.34
CA ASN A 360 -20.98 -1.39 1.96
C ASN A 360 -19.99 -2.56 1.95
N LEU A 361 -20.10 -3.50 1.00
CA LEU A 361 -19.08 -4.53 0.81
C LEU A 361 -17.79 -3.85 0.29
N SER A 362 -16.74 -3.89 1.11
CA SER A 362 -15.49 -3.14 0.86
C SER A 362 -14.41 -4.00 0.24
N LEU A 363 -14.28 -5.26 0.69
CA LEU A 363 -13.37 -6.26 0.12
C LEU A 363 -14.10 -7.58 -0.04
N TRP A 364 -13.91 -8.21 -1.20
CA TRP A 364 -14.29 -9.58 -1.44
C TRP A 364 -13.24 -10.24 -2.33
N PHE A 365 -12.52 -11.21 -1.77
CA PHE A 365 -11.46 -11.95 -2.44
C PHE A 365 -11.78 -13.44 -2.37
N GLU A 366 -11.97 -14.10 -3.52
CA GLU A 366 -12.27 -15.52 -3.59
C GLU A 366 -11.22 -16.27 -4.40
N ALA A 367 -10.65 -17.36 -3.87
CA ALA A 367 -9.52 -18.04 -4.52
C ALA A 367 -9.92 -18.75 -5.83
N SER A 368 -11.21 -18.92 -6.12
CA SER A 368 -11.68 -19.51 -7.38
C SER A 368 -11.77 -18.50 -8.54
N GLN A 369 -11.78 -17.19 -8.27
CA GLN A 369 -12.00 -16.12 -9.27
C GLN A 369 -11.03 -14.94 -9.10
N GLY A 370 -10.74 -14.22 -10.18
CA GLY A 370 -9.92 -13.00 -10.11
C GLY A 370 -8.49 -13.20 -9.61
N VAL A 371 -7.92 -14.41 -9.71
CA VAL A 371 -6.53 -14.68 -9.28
C VAL A 371 -5.60 -14.68 -10.50
N GLN A 372 -4.80 -13.62 -10.67
CA GLN A 372 -3.70 -13.65 -11.63
C GLN A 372 -2.54 -14.48 -11.06
N ARG A 373 -2.04 -15.44 -11.86
CA ARG A 373 -1.02 -16.41 -11.47
C ARG A 373 0.18 -16.34 -12.41
N ASP A 374 1.37 -16.49 -11.86
CA ASP A 374 2.58 -16.70 -12.66
C ASP A 374 2.69 -18.15 -13.18
N GLU A 375 3.75 -18.41 -13.95
CA GLU A 375 4.05 -19.72 -14.55
C GLU A 375 4.21 -20.84 -13.51
N ARG A 376 4.56 -20.51 -12.26
CA ARG A 376 4.69 -21.46 -11.14
C ARG A 376 3.40 -21.57 -10.32
N SER A 377 2.29 -21.06 -10.85
CA SER A 377 0.99 -20.92 -10.19
C SER A 377 1.03 -20.14 -8.87
N ARG A 378 1.98 -19.20 -8.71
CA ARG A 378 1.99 -18.28 -7.55
C ARG A 378 1.17 -17.04 -7.85
N VAL A 379 0.51 -16.48 -6.85
CA VAL A 379 -0.42 -15.35 -7.01
C VAL A 379 0.33 -14.03 -7.19
N VAL A 380 0.03 -13.34 -8.29
CA VAL A 380 0.53 -12.00 -8.62
C VAL A 380 -0.46 -10.93 -8.17
N SER A 381 -1.75 -11.14 -8.49
CA SER A 381 -2.87 -10.31 -8.04
C SER A 381 -4.04 -11.20 -7.61
N TRP A 382 -4.85 -10.65 -6.71
CA TRP A 382 -6.14 -11.19 -6.34
C TRP A 382 -7.16 -10.04 -6.37
N ASP A 383 -8.13 -10.11 -7.27
CA ASP A 383 -9.00 -8.98 -7.61
C ASP A 383 -10.12 -8.83 -6.59
N ASN A 384 -10.45 -7.58 -6.20
CA ASN A 384 -11.62 -7.32 -5.37
C ASN A 384 -12.89 -7.48 -6.20
N LEU A 385 -13.72 -8.45 -5.84
CA LEU A 385 -14.98 -8.75 -6.50
C LEU A 385 -16.06 -7.71 -6.13
N ALA A 386 -15.95 -7.06 -4.96
CA ALA A 386 -16.89 -6.04 -4.50
C ALA A 386 -16.99 -4.83 -5.45
N ASP A 387 -15.85 -4.42 -6.04
CA ASP A 387 -15.79 -3.32 -7.02
C ASP A 387 -16.66 -3.55 -8.26
N GLY A 388 -16.98 -4.81 -8.60
CA GLY A 388 -17.81 -5.16 -9.76
C GLY A 388 -19.32 -5.14 -9.50
N ILE A 389 -19.75 -4.93 -8.25
CA ILE A 389 -21.15 -5.12 -7.82
C ILE A 389 -21.78 -3.80 -7.36
N ARG A 390 -20.99 -2.77 -7.09
CA ARG A 390 -21.49 -1.43 -6.77
C ARG A 390 -22.22 -0.83 -7.97
N THR A 391 -23.55 -0.84 -7.92
CA THR A 391 -24.44 -0.29 -8.96
C THR A 391 -24.81 1.18 -8.70
N ASP A 392 -24.34 1.76 -7.60
CA ASP A 392 -24.53 3.16 -7.23
C ASP A 392 -23.94 4.08 -8.33
N GLY A 393 -24.81 4.64 -9.18
CA GLY A 393 -24.45 5.48 -10.34
C GLY A 393 -23.86 6.86 -10.02
N VAL A 394 -23.21 7.01 -8.86
CA VAL A 394 -22.45 8.20 -8.48
C VAL A 394 -21.07 8.11 -9.13
N SER A 395 -20.62 9.21 -9.73
CA SER A 395 -19.47 9.29 -10.66
C SER A 395 -18.07 9.06 -10.05
N ALA A 396 -17.98 8.40 -8.89
CA ALA A 396 -16.71 7.91 -8.37
C ALA A 396 -16.23 6.77 -9.29
N ARG A 397 -15.11 6.98 -10.00
CA ARG A 397 -14.38 5.87 -10.64
C ARG A 397 -14.22 4.77 -9.58
N PRO A 398 -14.64 3.51 -9.84
CA PRO A 398 -14.47 2.44 -8.86
C PRO A 398 -12.99 2.41 -8.48
N SER A 399 -12.70 2.48 -7.18
CA SER A 399 -11.35 2.44 -6.67
C SER A 399 -10.82 1.03 -6.86
N ARG A 400 -10.40 0.69 -8.09
CA ARG A 400 -10.03 -0.66 -8.51
C ARG A 400 -8.98 -1.22 -7.56
N THR A 401 -9.45 -2.08 -6.69
CA THR A 401 -8.68 -2.66 -5.61
C THR A 401 -8.42 -4.11 -5.94
N ALA A 402 -7.18 -4.51 -5.72
CA ALA A 402 -6.72 -5.87 -5.78
C ALA A 402 -5.61 -6.01 -4.77
N ALA A 403 -5.39 -7.22 -4.27
CA ALA A 403 -4.27 -7.54 -3.41
C ALA A 403 -3.10 -8.03 -4.28
N TRP A 404 -1.96 -7.36 -4.23
CA TRP A 404 -0.83 -7.56 -5.12
C TRP A 404 0.39 -8.14 -4.41
N GLN A 405 1.20 -8.89 -5.16
CA GLN A 405 2.57 -9.23 -4.76
C GLN A 405 3.51 -9.19 -5.97
N VAL A 406 4.22 -8.06 -6.10
CA VAL A 406 5.14 -7.86 -7.22
C VAL A 406 6.37 -8.76 -7.12
N ALA A 407 6.87 -9.03 -5.92
CA ALA A 407 8.12 -9.77 -5.69
C ALA A 407 7.89 -11.29 -5.84
N PRO A 408 8.41 -11.96 -6.90
CA PRO A 408 8.06 -13.35 -7.22
C PRO A 408 8.39 -14.33 -6.08
N GLU A 409 9.45 -14.09 -5.33
CA GLU A 409 9.87 -14.90 -4.18
C GLU A 409 8.85 -14.88 -3.03
N SER A 410 8.10 -13.79 -2.88
CA SER A 410 7.07 -13.60 -1.83
C SER A 410 5.63 -13.85 -2.31
N ARG A 411 5.43 -14.27 -3.57
CA ARG A 411 4.10 -14.66 -4.08
C ARG A 411 3.64 -15.97 -3.41
N PRO A 412 2.48 -16.01 -2.73
CA PRO A 412 1.91 -17.25 -2.19
C PRO A 412 1.49 -18.19 -3.31
N LEU A 413 1.39 -19.50 -3.03
CA LEU A 413 1.08 -20.51 -4.03
C LEU A 413 -0.44 -20.68 -4.19
N TRP A 414 -0.95 -20.63 -5.42
CA TRP A 414 -2.34 -20.99 -5.69
C TRP A 414 -2.47 -22.50 -5.86
N ARG A 415 -3.38 -23.11 -5.10
CA ARG A 415 -3.75 -24.52 -5.19
C ARG A 415 -5.16 -24.62 -5.76
N GLU A 416 -5.34 -25.47 -6.77
CA GLU A 416 -6.66 -25.72 -7.38
C GLU A 416 -7.56 -26.60 -6.50
N ASN A 417 -6.94 -27.64 -5.92
CA ASN A 417 -7.64 -28.72 -5.24
C ASN A 417 -7.10 -28.86 -3.81
N SER A 418 -7.69 -28.13 -2.88
CA SER A 418 -7.37 -28.16 -1.45
C SER A 418 -8.55 -28.69 -0.64
N PHE A 419 -8.28 -29.45 0.43
CA PHE A 419 -9.28 -30.01 1.34
C PHE A 419 -10.38 -30.84 0.64
N PRO A 420 -10.03 -31.87 -0.16
CA PRO A 420 -11.02 -32.69 -0.85
C PRO A 420 -11.91 -33.46 0.15
N LEU A 421 -13.21 -33.53 -0.13
CA LEU A 421 -14.20 -34.30 0.63
C LEU A 421 -14.86 -35.36 -0.24
N LEU A 422 -15.51 -36.36 0.37
CA LEU A 422 -16.31 -37.35 -0.37
C LEU A 422 -17.41 -36.70 -1.23
N SER A 423 -18.04 -35.62 -0.72
CA SER A 423 -19.06 -34.85 -1.44
C SER A 423 -18.48 -33.87 -2.47
N LYS A 424 -17.18 -33.61 -2.44
CA LYS A 424 -16.47 -32.75 -3.40
C LYS A 424 -15.01 -33.22 -3.56
N PRO A 425 -14.74 -34.23 -4.41
CA PRO A 425 -13.40 -34.84 -4.50
C PRO A 425 -12.30 -33.91 -5.02
N THR A 426 -12.67 -32.83 -5.71
CA THR A 426 -11.76 -31.75 -6.11
C THR A 426 -11.43 -30.78 -4.98
N GLY A 427 -12.23 -30.72 -3.91
CA GLY A 427 -12.07 -29.72 -2.86
C GLY A 427 -12.34 -28.30 -3.36
N TRP A 428 -11.52 -27.33 -2.94
CA TRP A 428 -11.64 -25.92 -3.33
C TRP A 428 -10.29 -25.29 -3.67
N PRO A 429 -10.28 -24.28 -4.55
CA PRO A 429 -9.13 -23.42 -4.73
C PRO A 429 -8.76 -22.68 -3.44
N THR A 430 -7.46 -22.56 -3.16
CA THR A 430 -6.94 -21.78 -2.03
C THR A 430 -5.61 -21.12 -2.36
N LEU A 431 -5.29 -20.02 -1.67
CA LEU A 431 -3.95 -19.47 -1.58
C LEU A 431 -3.22 -20.11 -0.39
N GLN A 432 -2.22 -20.93 -0.67
CA GLN A 432 -1.30 -21.51 0.30
C GLN A 432 -0.16 -20.53 0.61
N PHE A 433 0.12 -20.35 1.91
CA PHE A 433 1.24 -19.58 2.43
C PHE A 433 2.15 -20.52 3.25
N ASP A 434 3.46 -20.50 2.99
CA ASP A 434 4.50 -21.33 3.63
C ASP A 434 5.21 -20.60 4.80
N GLY A 435 4.62 -19.50 5.29
CA GLY A 435 5.13 -18.75 6.44
C GLY A 435 6.40 -17.94 6.18
N ARG A 436 7.18 -17.75 7.26
CA ARG A 436 8.24 -16.74 7.33
C ARG A 436 9.40 -16.95 6.33
N LYS A 437 9.62 -18.17 5.84
CA LYS A 437 10.76 -18.48 4.95
C LYS A 437 10.77 -17.65 3.67
N ARG A 438 9.60 -17.47 3.05
CA ARG A 438 9.43 -16.74 1.78
C ARG A 438 8.81 -15.35 1.94
N LYS A 439 8.46 -14.98 3.18
CA LYS A 439 7.81 -13.70 3.53
C LYS A 439 6.52 -13.47 2.72
N GLU A 440 5.72 -14.52 2.55
CA GLU A 440 4.60 -14.48 1.60
C GLU A 440 3.45 -13.61 2.10
N CYS A 441 3.01 -12.67 1.27
CA CYS A 441 1.89 -11.78 1.55
C CYS A 441 1.31 -11.22 0.26
N LEU A 442 0.11 -10.64 0.35
CA LEU A 442 -0.45 -9.75 -0.67
C LEU A 442 -0.79 -8.40 -0.01
N VAL A 443 -0.68 -7.31 -0.76
CA VAL A 443 -0.93 -5.94 -0.28
C VAL A 443 -1.98 -5.26 -1.15
N THR A 444 -3.04 -4.72 -0.55
CA THR A 444 -4.09 -4.02 -1.32
C THR A 444 -3.70 -2.58 -1.65
N SER A 445 -4.33 -2.01 -2.67
CA SER A 445 -4.47 -0.55 -2.77
C SER A 445 -5.01 0.05 -1.44
N PRO A 446 -4.66 1.30 -1.08
CA PRO A 446 -5.18 1.93 0.13
C PRO A 446 -6.71 2.11 0.12
N ILE A 447 -7.37 1.55 1.13
CA ILE A 447 -8.82 1.59 1.33
C ILE A 447 -9.11 2.30 2.66
N GLU A 448 -10.24 3.01 2.73
CA GLU A 448 -10.79 3.57 3.96
C GLU A 448 -11.77 2.58 4.57
N CYS A 449 -11.70 2.41 5.89
CA CYS A 449 -12.63 1.61 6.67
C CYS A 449 -13.09 2.43 7.87
N SER A 450 -14.37 2.36 8.16
CA SER A 450 -15.04 2.97 9.31
C SER A 450 -14.75 2.22 10.62
N ASP A 451 -15.38 2.67 11.71
CA ASP A 451 -15.31 2.04 13.03
C ASP A 451 -16.35 0.90 13.23
N ASP A 452 -17.13 0.56 12.19
CA ASP A 452 -18.12 -0.52 12.17
C ASP A 452 -17.77 -1.51 11.05
N LEU A 453 -17.40 -2.75 11.38
CA LEU A 453 -16.84 -3.72 10.45
C LEU A 453 -17.37 -5.13 10.72
N THR A 454 -17.71 -5.86 9.65
CA THR A 454 -17.91 -7.31 9.68
C THR A 454 -16.93 -7.98 8.72
N VAL A 455 -16.17 -8.95 9.23
CA VAL A 455 -15.14 -9.67 8.48
C VAL A 455 -15.45 -11.17 8.51
N PHE A 456 -15.38 -11.83 7.36
CA PHE A 456 -15.34 -13.28 7.24
C PHE A 456 -14.07 -13.71 6.51
N VAL A 457 -13.43 -14.78 6.99
CA VAL A 457 -12.26 -15.40 6.36
C VAL A 457 -12.41 -16.92 6.40
N VAL A 458 -12.52 -17.54 5.23
CA VAL A 458 -12.46 -19.00 5.09
C VAL A 458 -11.00 -19.40 4.93
N CYS A 459 -10.46 -20.14 5.88
CA CYS A 459 -9.02 -20.42 5.98
C CYS A 459 -8.71 -21.72 6.69
N SER A 460 -7.45 -22.14 6.65
CA SER A 460 -6.88 -23.22 7.44
C SER A 460 -5.45 -22.84 7.87
N LEU A 461 -4.97 -23.40 8.97
CA LEU A 461 -3.65 -23.07 9.51
C LEU A 461 -2.83 -24.33 9.83
N GLU A 462 -1.50 -24.18 9.77
CA GLU A 462 -0.58 -25.21 10.22
C GLU A 462 -0.47 -25.21 11.75
N ARG A 463 -0.45 -26.41 12.36
CA ARG A 463 -0.22 -26.57 13.80
C ARG A 463 1.12 -25.93 14.24
N ASP A 464 1.11 -25.35 15.43
CA ASP A 464 2.25 -24.68 16.07
C ASP A 464 2.88 -23.52 15.25
N LYS A 465 2.14 -22.94 14.31
CA LYS A 465 2.55 -21.73 13.57
C LYS A 465 1.82 -20.49 14.06
N VAL A 466 2.53 -19.36 14.00
CA VAL A 466 2.01 -18.03 14.35
C VAL A 466 1.94 -17.19 13.08
N GLY A 467 0.75 -16.70 12.74
CA GLY A 467 0.49 -16.04 11.46
C GLY A 467 -0.59 -14.97 11.54
N ALA A 468 -0.46 -13.92 10.74
CA ALA A 468 -1.51 -12.94 10.51
C ALA A 468 -2.16 -13.23 9.15
N MET A 469 -3.48 -13.46 9.14
CA MET A 469 -4.25 -13.81 7.95
C MET A 469 -4.66 -12.55 7.18
N LEU A 470 -5.23 -11.59 7.90
CA LEU A 470 -5.67 -10.30 7.36
C LEU A 470 -5.35 -9.21 8.39
N SER A 471 -4.66 -8.16 7.98
CA SER A 471 -4.32 -7.01 8.80
C SER A 471 -4.90 -5.74 8.17
N LEU A 472 -6.04 -5.28 8.69
CA LEU A 472 -6.57 -3.97 8.38
C LEU A 472 -5.70 -2.91 9.07
N GLN A 473 -5.17 -1.95 8.32
CA GLN A 473 -4.05 -1.11 8.78
C GLN A 473 -4.43 0.27 9.36
N SER A 474 -5.73 0.59 9.49
CA SER A 474 -6.25 1.91 9.92
C SER A 474 -5.75 2.37 11.30
N GLN A 475 -6.20 3.54 11.80
CA GLN A 475 -5.88 3.92 13.18
C GLN A 475 -6.43 2.94 14.22
N THR A 476 -7.43 2.12 13.89
CA THR A 476 -7.86 0.95 14.69
C THR A 476 -7.56 -0.30 13.90
N LYS A 477 -6.37 -0.87 14.12
CA LYS A 477 -5.96 -2.06 13.37
C LYS A 477 -6.81 -3.27 13.77
N ILE A 478 -7.77 -3.67 12.96
CA ILE A 478 -8.40 -4.99 13.11
C ILE A 478 -7.51 -5.99 12.38
N ARG A 479 -7.13 -7.07 13.07
CA ARG A 479 -6.26 -8.11 12.53
C ARG A 479 -6.82 -9.47 12.88
N LEU A 480 -6.92 -10.37 11.93
CA LEU A 480 -7.10 -11.79 12.22
C LEU A 480 -5.72 -12.45 12.29
N SER A 481 -5.33 -12.97 13.46
CA SER A 481 -4.03 -13.65 13.64
C SER A 481 -4.09 -14.81 14.63
N GLN A 482 -3.57 -15.98 14.26
CA GLN A 482 -3.46 -17.12 15.17
C GLN A 482 -2.07 -17.16 15.82
N SER A 483 -2.00 -17.50 17.11
CA SER A 483 -0.73 -17.64 17.81
C SER A 483 -0.75 -18.68 18.94
N GLY A 484 0.25 -19.56 18.96
CA GLY A 484 0.56 -20.46 20.08
C GLY A 484 0.24 -21.94 19.83
N THR A 485 0.53 -22.75 20.84
CA THR A 485 0.12 -24.17 20.96
C THR A 485 -1.37 -24.31 21.31
N GLU A 486 -1.91 -23.31 22.03
CA GLU A 486 -3.34 -23.11 22.23
C GLU A 486 -3.91 -22.22 21.11
N PRO A 487 -5.15 -22.49 20.64
CA PRO A 487 -5.64 -21.96 19.37
C PRO A 487 -6.31 -20.60 19.48
N LYS A 488 -5.50 -19.56 19.63
CA LYS A 488 -6.00 -18.21 19.87
C LYS A 488 -6.03 -17.41 18.58
N VAL A 489 -7.23 -17.15 18.03
CA VAL A 489 -7.42 -16.09 17.02
C VAL A 489 -7.43 -14.74 17.75
N ASN A 490 -6.24 -14.16 17.86
CA ASN A 490 -6.04 -12.82 18.38
C ASN A 490 -6.54 -11.83 17.33
N VAL A 491 -7.65 -11.18 17.65
CA VAL A 491 -7.98 -9.88 17.04
C VAL A 491 -7.51 -8.77 17.97
N SER A 492 -6.91 -7.72 17.40
CA SER A 492 -6.13 -6.76 18.18
C SER A 492 -6.21 -5.33 17.67
N ALA A 493 -7.28 -4.63 18.03
CA ALA A 493 -7.35 -3.17 17.94
C ALA A 493 -6.09 -2.55 18.56
N MET A 494 -5.49 -1.59 17.85
CA MET A 494 -4.41 -0.71 18.30
C MET A 494 -4.81 0.68 17.88
N THR A 495 -4.96 1.62 18.81
CA THR A 495 -5.35 3.02 18.58
C THR A 495 -4.18 3.99 18.73
N THR A 496 -4.33 5.23 18.25
CA THR A 496 -3.35 6.31 18.43
C THR A 496 -4.06 7.64 18.69
N ARG A 497 -3.96 8.20 19.90
CA ARG A 497 -4.66 9.44 20.24
C ARG A 497 -3.82 10.69 19.90
N SER A 498 -4.13 11.29 18.75
CA SER A 498 -3.52 12.53 18.21
C SER A 498 -2.06 12.39 17.76
N SER A 499 -1.59 13.35 16.98
CA SER A 499 -0.24 13.41 16.39
C SER A 499 0.91 13.57 17.41
N GLN A 500 0.60 13.70 18.71
CA GLN A 500 1.60 14.02 19.74
C GLN A 500 1.80 12.91 20.81
N GLN A 501 0.92 11.90 20.91
CA GLN A 501 1.09 10.79 21.87
C GLN A 501 0.63 9.44 21.32
N TRP A 502 1.51 8.44 21.40
CA TRP A 502 1.23 7.05 21.01
C TRP A 502 0.82 6.22 22.24
N THR A 503 -0.49 6.14 22.52
CA THR A 503 -1.01 5.24 23.57
C THR A 503 -1.29 3.86 22.99
N TYR A 504 -0.45 2.88 23.29
CA TYR A 504 -0.67 1.49 22.87
C TYR A 504 -1.68 0.79 23.78
N GLN A 505 -2.85 0.45 23.23
CA GLN A 505 -3.76 -0.52 23.84
C GLN A 505 -3.93 -1.70 22.89
N ARG A 506 -3.82 -2.92 23.43
CA ARG A 506 -4.08 -4.18 22.72
C ARG A 506 -5.21 -4.89 23.44
N HIS A 507 -6.39 -4.91 22.84
CA HIS A 507 -7.41 -5.88 23.21
C HIS A 507 -7.08 -7.19 22.50
N THR A 508 -7.41 -8.32 23.13
CA THR A 508 -7.16 -9.65 22.54
C THR A 508 -8.25 -10.58 23.01
N VAL A 509 -9.20 -10.84 22.14
CA VAL A 509 -10.12 -11.97 22.27
C VAL A 509 -9.31 -13.23 22.04
N LYS A 510 -9.47 -14.23 22.91
CA LYS A 510 -8.86 -15.56 22.77
C LYS A 510 -9.98 -16.54 22.46
N GLY A 511 -9.93 -17.16 21.28
CA GLY A 511 -10.79 -18.31 20.98
C GLY A 511 -10.29 -19.57 21.68
N GLU A 512 -11.18 -20.56 21.83
CA GLU A 512 -10.92 -21.84 22.50
C GLU A 512 -10.69 -23.01 21.51
N SER A 513 -11.16 -22.90 20.26
CA SER A 513 -11.24 -24.02 19.30
C SER A 513 -9.97 -24.27 18.47
N GLN A 514 -9.40 -25.49 18.52
CA GLN A 514 -8.23 -25.86 17.71
C GLN A 514 -8.54 -25.94 16.22
N LEU A 515 -7.90 -25.04 15.45
CA LEU A 515 -7.95 -25.01 13.99
C LEU A 515 -6.98 -26.07 13.43
N ASP A 516 -7.40 -27.33 13.47
CA ASP A 516 -6.75 -28.42 12.76
C ASP A 516 -6.82 -28.22 11.24
N GLN A 517 -5.97 -28.95 10.49
CA GLN A 517 -5.75 -28.85 9.03
C GLN A 517 -6.99 -29.16 8.15
N VAL A 518 -8.02 -28.34 8.29
CA VAL A 518 -9.30 -28.33 7.60
C VAL A 518 -9.66 -26.85 7.38
N LEU A 519 -10.46 -26.54 6.37
CA LEU A 519 -11.04 -25.21 6.26
C LEU A 519 -11.97 -24.94 7.46
N VAL A 520 -11.96 -23.70 7.92
CA VAL A 520 -12.88 -23.13 8.92
C VAL A 520 -13.29 -21.73 8.48
N LEU A 521 -14.43 -21.28 8.97
CA LEU A 521 -14.94 -19.93 8.78
C LEU A 521 -14.67 -19.09 10.04
N ALA A 522 -13.69 -18.20 9.98
CA ALA A 522 -13.46 -17.20 11.02
C ALA A 522 -14.30 -15.94 10.72
N GLY A 523 -15.15 -15.54 11.67
CA GLY A 523 -15.99 -14.34 11.58
C GLY A 523 -15.63 -13.31 12.67
N VAL A 524 -15.76 -12.02 12.37
CA VAL A 524 -15.64 -10.93 13.35
C VAL A 524 -16.78 -9.94 13.14
N LYS A 525 -17.50 -9.62 14.22
CA LYS A 525 -18.36 -8.43 14.30
C LYS A 525 -17.65 -7.39 15.14
N TYR A 526 -17.60 -6.16 14.65
CA TYR A 526 -16.96 -5.03 15.31
C TYR A 526 -17.81 -3.78 15.15
N SER A 527 -18.11 -3.10 16.25
CA SER A 527 -18.71 -1.77 16.23
C SER A 527 -18.34 -1.04 17.50
N PHE A 528 -17.64 0.10 17.36
CA PHE A 528 -17.41 0.97 18.52
C PHE A 528 -18.73 1.56 19.04
N ALA A 529 -19.62 1.99 18.14
CA ALA A 529 -20.88 2.65 18.51
C ALA A 529 -21.84 1.72 19.28
N LYS A 530 -21.89 0.43 18.92
CA LYS A 530 -22.73 -0.59 19.59
C LYS A 530 -22.02 -1.28 20.77
N ASN A 531 -20.76 -0.92 21.06
CA ASN A 531 -19.89 -1.59 22.03
C ASN A 531 -19.77 -3.12 21.75
N THR A 532 -19.79 -3.50 20.47
CA THR A 532 -19.76 -4.90 20.03
C THR A 532 -18.39 -5.26 19.51
N TYR A 533 -17.83 -6.36 20.01
CA TYR A 533 -16.61 -6.93 19.47
C TYR A 533 -16.60 -8.43 19.75
N GLU A 534 -16.91 -9.22 18.73
CA GLU A 534 -17.24 -10.64 18.84
C GLU A 534 -16.47 -11.43 17.79
N LEU A 535 -15.85 -12.53 18.21
CA LEU A 535 -15.15 -13.49 17.36
C LEU A 535 -16.02 -14.73 17.20
N TYR A 536 -16.19 -15.18 15.96
CA TYR A 536 -16.90 -16.40 15.59
C TYR A 536 -15.96 -17.38 14.89
N VAL A 537 -16.14 -18.66 15.13
CA VAL A 537 -15.56 -19.76 14.33
C VAL A 537 -16.68 -20.72 14.00
N ASP A 538 -16.80 -21.06 12.72
CA ASP A 538 -17.85 -21.93 12.16
C ASP A 538 -19.26 -21.55 12.67
N GLY A 539 -19.56 -20.24 12.69
CA GLY A 539 -20.84 -19.68 13.15
C GLY A 539 -21.05 -19.58 14.66
N ARG A 540 -20.16 -20.14 15.51
CA ARG A 540 -20.28 -20.05 16.97
C ARG A 540 -19.37 -18.98 17.55
N ILE A 541 -19.89 -18.18 18.47
CA ILE A 541 -19.08 -17.20 19.21
C ILE A 541 -18.00 -17.92 20.04
N GLN A 542 -16.74 -17.54 19.84
CA GLN A 542 -15.56 -18.07 20.53
C GLN A 542 -15.03 -17.12 21.61
N GLY A 543 -15.53 -15.89 21.63
CA GLY A 543 -15.19 -14.90 22.63
C GLY A 543 -15.63 -13.50 22.22
N SER A 544 -15.66 -12.60 23.20
CA SER A 544 -15.98 -11.19 23.02
C SER A 544 -14.95 -10.28 23.71
N GLY A 545 -14.97 -9.00 23.38
CA GLY A 545 -14.07 -8.00 23.94
C GLY A 545 -14.72 -6.61 23.97
N ILE A 546 -13.92 -5.61 24.34
CA ILE A 546 -14.31 -4.19 24.32
C ILE A 546 -13.71 -3.56 23.06
N PRO A 547 -14.52 -2.96 22.16
CA PRO A 547 -14.01 -2.23 21.00
C PRO A 547 -13.34 -0.91 21.40
N LEU A 548 -12.46 -0.39 20.55
CA LEU A 548 -11.76 0.89 20.76
C LEU A 548 -12.00 1.86 19.61
N GLN A 549 -12.31 3.12 19.92
CA GLN A 549 -12.56 4.14 18.91
C GLN A 549 -11.33 4.40 18.06
N GLY A 550 -11.47 4.30 16.74
CA GLY A 550 -10.48 4.73 15.78
C GLY A 550 -10.73 6.13 15.26
N ALA A 551 -9.90 6.52 14.30
CA ALA A 551 -10.29 7.44 13.26
C ALA A 551 -10.07 6.72 11.92
N SER A 552 -11.04 6.80 11.02
CA SER A 552 -10.89 6.28 9.66
C SER A 552 -9.63 6.86 9.01
N GLN A 553 -8.82 5.99 8.40
CA GLN A 553 -7.63 6.35 7.65
C GLN A 553 -7.45 5.44 6.45
N LYS A 554 -7.24 6.06 5.28
CA LYS A 554 -6.92 5.38 4.02
C LYS A 554 -5.56 4.68 4.10
N ARG A 555 -5.55 3.35 4.16
CA ARG A 555 -4.31 2.56 4.27
C ARG A 555 -4.40 1.23 3.51
N SER A 556 -3.25 0.72 3.06
CA SER A 556 -3.16 -0.59 2.42
C SER A 556 -3.37 -1.72 3.41
N HIS A 557 -4.17 -2.71 3.01
CA HIS A 557 -4.45 -3.91 3.79
C HIS A 557 -3.42 -4.98 3.44
N VAL A 558 -3.05 -5.83 4.39
CA VAL A 558 -2.07 -6.90 4.16
C VAL A 558 -2.69 -8.25 4.47
N ILE A 559 -2.62 -9.15 3.50
CA ILE A 559 -3.07 -10.53 3.57
C ILE A 559 -1.84 -11.42 3.75
N GLY A 560 -1.90 -12.39 4.65
CA GLY A 560 -0.81 -13.32 4.95
C GLY A 560 0.34 -12.78 5.80
N ALA A 561 0.33 -11.49 6.20
CA ALA A 561 1.40 -10.93 7.02
C ALA A 561 0.99 -9.81 8.01
N ASN A 562 1.85 -9.60 9.01
CA ASN A 562 1.72 -8.62 10.09
C ASN A 562 2.09 -7.19 9.65
N GLY A 563 1.18 -6.52 8.94
CA GLY A 563 1.35 -5.11 8.54
C GLY A 563 2.63 -4.87 7.73
N SER A 564 3.31 -3.74 7.95
CA SER A 564 4.59 -3.42 7.30
C SER A 564 5.82 -4.06 7.96
N GLN A 565 5.69 -4.68 9.16
CA GLN A 565 6.82 -5.28 9.86
C GLN A 565 6.82 -6.81 9.72
N ALA A 566 7.76 -7.31 8.92
CA ALA A 566 7.96 -8.71 8.51
C ALA A 566 8.34 -9.70 9.64
N LYS A 567 7.61 -9.70 10.76
CA LYS A 567 7.84 -10.54 11.94
C LYS A 567 6.93 -11.77 12.00
N SER A 568 5.71 -11.72 11.44
CA SER A 568 4.76 -12.84 11.44
C SER A 568 4.12 -12.98 10.05
N PHE A 569 4.15 -14.21 9.52
CA PHE A 569 3.62 -14.58 8.20
C PHE A 569 2.74 -15.82 8.36
N LEU A 570 1.63 -15.87 7.64
CA LEU A 570 0.71 -17.01 7.65
C LEU A 570 1.42 -18.28 7.15
N ALA A 571 1.23 -19.38 7.88
CA ALA A 571 1.49 -20.72 7.41
C ALA A 571 0.15 -21.47 7.43
N GLY A 572 -0.39 -21.79 6.26
CA GLY A 572 -1.79 -22.18 6.11
C GLY A 572 -2.36 -21.81 4.75
N ASN A 573 -3.69 -21.84 4.61
CA ASN A 573 -4.38 -21.52 3.37
C ASN A 573 -5.51 -20.51 3.60
N ILE A 574 -5.78 -19.66 2.62
CA ILE A 574 -6.97 -18.81 2.56
C ILE A 574 -7.77 -19.18 1.31
N ALA A 575 -9.06 -19.46 1.48
CA ALA A 575 -9.99 -19.74 0.39
C ALA A 575 -10.80 -18.49 0.00
N GLU A 576 -11.25 -17.72 0.98
CA GLU A 576 -12.09 -16.54 0.76
C GLU A 576 -11.95 -15.51 1.88
N ILE A 577 -12.06 -14.22 1.54
CA ILE A 577 -12.11 -13.08 2.47
C ILE A 577 -13.28 -12.19 2.05
N VAL A 578 -14.11 -11.81 3.01
CA VAL A 578 -15.22 -10.86 2.85
C VAL A 578 -15.11 -9.80 3.95
N VAL A 579 -15.17 -8.51 3.60
CA VAL A 579 -15.16 -7.39 4.56
C VAL A 579 -16.25 -6.40 4.20
N TYR A 580 -17.22 -6.27 5.09
CA TYR A 580 -18.22 -5.21 5.06
C TYR A 580 -17.72 -4.02 5.86
N ASP A 581 -17.76 -2.82 5.27
CA ASP A 581 -17.57 -1.54 5.97
C ASP A 581 -18.87 -1.10 6.67
N ARG A 582 -19.45 -2.05 7.40
CA ARG A 582 -20.52 -1.90 8.37
C ARG A 582 -20.52 -3.13 9.28
N MET A 583 -21.04 -2.99 10.50
CA MET A 583 -21.41 -4.15 11.30
C MET A 583 -22.77 -4.66 10.83
N LEU A 584 -22.80 -5.87 10.24
CA LEU A 584 -24.04 -6.56 9.88
C LEU A 584 -24.93 -6.75 11.12
N ASP A 585 -26.26 -6.74 10.92
CA ASP A 585 -27.19 -7.28 11.90
C ASP A 585 -27.11 -8.81 11.96
N ASP A 586 -27.84 -9.41 12.90
CA ASP A 586 -27.73 -10.84 13.15
C ASP A 586 -28.34 -11.68 12.02
N ASP A 587 -29.35 -11.19 11.30
CA ASP A 587 -29.96 -11.91 10.18
C ASP A 587 -29.02 -11.92 8.96
N ASP A 588 -28.48 -10.77 8.57
CA ASP A 588 -27.46 -10.64 7.52
C ASP A 588 -26.19 -11.45 7.87
N PHE A 589 -25.74 -11.39 9.14
CA PHE A 589 -24.55 -12.11 9.58
C PHE A 589 -24.74 -13.63 9.55
N ASN A 590 -25.90 -14.12 10.00
CA ASN A 590 -26.22 -15.54 9.99
C ASN A 590 -26.40 -16.05 8.55
N ALA A 591 -27.05 -15.29 7.66
CA ALA A 591 -27.21 -15.65 6.26
C ALA A 591 -25.86 -15.68 5.50
N ALA A 592 -24.97 -14.72 5.75
CA ALA A 592 -23.61 -14.72 5.18
C ALA A 592 -22.77 -15.89 5.71
N THR A 593 -22.93 -16.21 7.00
CA THR A 593 -22.32 -17.38 7.63
C THR A 593 -22.81 -18.68 6.98
N GLU A 594 -24.12 -18.86 6.83
CA GLU A 594 -24.72 -20.04 6.21
C GLU A 594 -24.29 -20.21 4.75
N ALA A 595 -24.24 -19.12 3.97
CA ALA A 595 -23.76 -19.15 2.59
C ALA A 595 -22.30 -19.64 2.48
N LEU A 596 -21.41 -19.15 3.34
CA LEU A 596 -20.01 -19.56 3.38
C LEU A 596 -19.84 -20.99 3.90
N LEU A 597 -20.53 -21.38 4.97
CA LEU A 597 -20.52 -22.75 5.49
C LEU A 597 -21.02 -23.74 4.42
N THR A 598 -22.13 -23.42 3.75
CA THR A 598 -22.72 -24.23 2.68
C THR A 598 -21.76 -24.39 1.50
N LYS A 599 -21.16 -23.30 1.02
CA LYS A 599 -20.22 -23.32 -0.12
C LYS A 599 -18.98 -24.18 0.15
N TYR A 600 -18.47 -24.14 1.36
CA TYR A 600 -17.26 -24.87 1.78
C TYR A 600 -17.55 -26.21 2.48
N HIS A 601 -18.81 -26.65 2.47
CA HIS A 601 -19.28 -27.89 3.12
C HIS A 601 -18.81 -27.99 4.59
N LEU A 602 -18.73 -26.86 5.28
CA LEU A 602 -18.29 -26.77 6.67
C LEU A 602 -19.45 -27.11 7.59
N SER A 603 -19.17 -27.90 8.61
CA SER A 603 -20.15 -28.24 9.65
C SER A 603 -20.07 -27.25 10.81
N LEU A 604 -21.22 -26.89 11.40
CA LEU A 604 -21.31 -26.16 12.67
C LEU A 604 -20.70 -27.01 13.81
N ARG A 605 -19.38 -26.90 14.05
CA ARG A 605 -18.63 -27.71 15.03
C ARG A 605 -18.96 -27.33 16.46
#